data_AF-A0A8J5LSX8-F1
#
_entry.id   AF-A0A8J5LSX8-F1
#
_cell.length_a   1.000
_cell.length_b   1.000
_cell.length_c   1.000
_cell.angle_alpha   90.00
_cell.angle_beta   90.00
_cell.angle_gamma   90.00
#
_symmetry.space_group_name_H-M   'P 1'
#
loop_
_entity.id
_entity.type
_entity.pdbx_description
1 polymer ?
#
loop_
_entity_poly.entity_id
_entity_poly.type
_entity_poly.pdbx_seq_one_letter_code
_entity_poly.pdbx_strand_id
1 'polypeptide(L)'
;MAGCIPVFLSEHSAYSQYQWYLPARPEDWSVLLKPDQWDRVEEVLARIHSNAVAKMRDTVIELIPRISYAHPDSSVGFQDAVNIALIELTKRVRSNQDGL
;
A
#
# COMPACT_ATOMS: atom_id res chain seq x y z
N MET A 1 -6.27 2.67 19.88
CA MET A 1 -6.30 1.59 18.87
C MET A 1 -5.78 2.15 17.55
N ALA A 2 -4.94 1.41 16.83
CA ALA A 2 -4.23 1.92 15.64
C ALA A 2 -5.14 2.30 14.45
N GLY A 3 -6.45 2.03 14.51
CA GLY A 3 -7.39 2.44 13.46
C GLY A 3 -7.21 1.66 12.16
N CYS A 4 -7.51 2.29 11.01
CA CYS A 4 -7.44 1.70 9.67
C CYS A 4 -6.00 1.64 9.11
N ILE A 5 -5.04 1.13 9.89
CA ILE A 5 -3.64 0.93 9.45
C ILE A 5 -3.39 -0.55 9.17
N PRO A 6 -2.97 -0.93 7.96
CA PRO A 6 -2.57 -2.30 7.62
C PRO A 6 -1.49 -2.86 8.56
N VAL A 7 -1.70 -4.09 9.03
CA VAL A 7 -0.74 -4.85 9.83
C VAL A 7 -0.40 -6.14 9.10
N PHE A 8 0.89 -6.39 8.88
CA PHE A 8 1.40 -7.54 8.15
C PHE A 8 2.29 -8.42 9.01
N LEU A 9 2.40 -9.71 8.64
CA LEU A 9 3.20 -10.71 9.35
C LEU A 9 4.38 -11.25 8.50
N SER A 10 4.48 -10.84 7.24
CA SER A 10 5.53 -11.28 6.31
C SER A 10 5.84 -10.16 5.31
N GLU A 11 7.13 -9.88 5.09
CA GLU A 11 7.58 -8.90 4.09
C GLU A 11 7.15 -9.29 2.67
N HIS A 12 7.16 -10.59 2.38
CA HIS A 12 6.86 -11.08 1.04
C HIS A 12 5.39 -10.81 0.68
N SER A 13 4.47 -11.14 1.59
CA SER A 13 3.04 -10.85 1.37
C SER A 13 2.72 -9.36 1.47
N ALA A 14 3.51 -8.59 2.23
CA ALA A 14 3.26 -7.17 2.43
C ALA A 14 3.73 -6.28 1.27
N TYR A 15 4.96 -6.49 0.77
CA TYR A 15 5.65 -5.43 0.00
C TYR A 15 6.13 -5.85 -1.39
N SER A 16 6.24 -7.14 -1.68
CA SER A 16 6.79 -7.59 -2.97
C SER A 16 5.75 -7.82 -4.07
N GLN A 17 4.50 -8.16 -3.71
CA GLN A 17 3.49 -8.61 -4.68
C GLN A 17 2.81 -7.46 -5.43
N TYR A 18 2.72 -6.28 -4.82
CA TYR A 18 1.92 -5.16 -5.34
C TYR A 18 2.72 -3.86 -5.48
N GLN A 19 4.00 -3.97 -5.85
CA GLN A 19 4.95 -2.85 -5.96
C GLN A 19 4.40 -1.65 -6.75
N TRP A 20 3.66 -1.87 -7.84
CA TRP A 20 3.13 -0.77 -8.65
C TRP A 20 2.12 0.12 -7.90
N TYR A 21 1.48 -0.44 -6.88
CA TYR A 21 0.38 0.21 -6.17
C TYR A 21 0.81 0.78 -4.82
N LEU A 22 1.74 0.11 -4.14
CA LEU A 22 2.14 0.44 -2.77
C LEU A 22 3.19 1.55 -2.70
N PRO A 23 3.16 2.41 -1.66
CA PRO A 23 4.23 3.38 -1.40
C PRO A 23 5.57 2.71 -1.12
N ALA A 24 6.66 3.35 -1.57
CA ALA A 24 8.01 2.80 -1.46
C ALA A 24 8.53 2.63 -0.03
N ARG A 25 7.97 3.38 0.93
CA ARG A 25 8.34 3.32 2.36
C ARG A 25 7.21 2.66 3.15
N PRO A 26 7.31 1.36 3.46
CA PRO A 26 6.29 0.62 4.22
C PRO A 26 5.88 1.25 5.56
N GLU A 27 6.83 1.84 6.26
CA GLU A 27 6.66 2.47 7.57
C GLU A 27 5.72 3.68 7.54
N ASP A 28 5.52 4.28 6.36
CA ASP A 28 4.64 5.42 6.18
C ASP A 28 3.15 5.02 6.12
N TRP A 29 2.81 3.73 5.99
CA TRP A 29 1.43 3.28 5.79
C TRP A 29 1.08 1.94 6.42
N SER A 30 2.04 1.20 6.98
CA SER A 30 1.80 -0.14 7.52
C SER A 30 2.69 -0.48 8.71
N VAL A 31 2.32 -1.54 9.42
CA VAL A 31 3.12 -2.13 10.51
C VAL A 31 3.46 -3.56 10.14
N LEU A 32 4.74 -3.91 10.15
CA LEU A 32 5.19 -5.31 10.03
C LEU A 32 5.51 -5.85 11.42
N LEU A 33 4.83 -6.92 11.83
CA LEU A 33 5.12 -7.63 13.06
C LEU A 33 6.17 -8.71 12.82
N LYS A 34 7.17 -8.75 13.71
CA LYS A 34 8.16 -9.83 13.73
C LYS A 34 7.54 -11.11 14.30
N PRO A 35 8.07 -12.31 13.97
CA PRO A 35 7.52 -13.59 14.44
C PRO A 35 7.33 -13.70 15.96
N ASP A 36 8.21 -13.06 16.74
CA ASP A 36 8.16 -13.00 18.21
C ASP A 36 7.12 -12.01 18.77
N GLN A 37 6.37 -11.34 17.90
CA GLN A 37 5.38 -10.32 18.24
C GLN A 37 3.96 -10.67 17.78
N TRP A 38 3.77 -11.82 17.11
CA TRP A 38 2.49 -12.19 16.51
C TRP A 38 1.36 -12.39 17.52
N ASP A 39 1.68 -12.74 18.76
CA ASP A 39 0.77 -12.87 19.90
C ASP A 39 0.56 -11.55 20.67
N ARG A 40 1.28 -10.48 20.32
CA ARG A 40 1.33 -9.20 21.04
C ARG A 40 0.96 -8.00 20.17
N VAL A 41 0.07 -8.21 19.21
CA VAL A 41 -0.39 -7.19 18.24
C VAL A 41 -0.80 -5.90 18.94
N GLU A 42 -1.69 -5.97 19.93
CA GLU A 42 -2.21 -4.79 20.63
C GLU A 42 -1.12 -4.01 21.34
N GLU A 43 -0.15 -4.70 21.95
CA GLU A 43 0.96 -4.06 22.66
C GLU A 43 1.89 -3.33 21.68
N VAL A 44 2.22 -3.95 20.55
CA VAL A 44 3.04 -3.33 19.51
C VAL A 44 2.34 -2.08 18.96
N LEU A 45 1.05 -2.18 18.66
CA LEU A 45 0.26 -1.06 18.14
C LEU A 45 0.06 0.06 19.16
N ALA A 46 -0.03 -0.26 20.45
CA ALA A 46 -0.16 0.74 21.52
C ALA A 46 1.10 1.60 21.70
N ARG A 47 2.27 1.12 21.25
CA ARG A 47 3.54 1.87 21.29
C ARG A 47 3.65 2.91 20.19
N ILE A 48 2.79 2.87 19.17
CA ILE A 48 2.82 3.84 18.06
C ILE A 48 2.13 5.12 18.51
N HIS A 49 2.86 6.23 18.46
CA HIS A 49 2.34 7.54 18.83
C HIS A 49 1.15 7.95 17.94
N SER A 50 0.14 8.57 18.52
CA SER A 50 -1.08 8.98 17.81
C SER A 50 -0.82 9.90 16.60
N ASN A 51 0.19 10.76 16.65
CA ASN A 51 0.61 11.59 15.52
C ASN A 51 1.12 10.73 14.35
N ALA A 52 1.92 9.71 14.63
CA ALA A 52 2.39 8.77 13.61
C ALA A 52 1.21 7.99 13.02
N VAL A 53 0.29 7.49 13.86
CA VAL A 53 -0.93 6.81 13.39
C VAL A 53 -1.77 7.70 12.47
N ALA A 54 -1.90 9.01 12.78
CA ALA A 54 -2.62 9.95 11.94
C ALA A 54 -1.96 10.10 10.55
N LYS A 55 -0.64 10.31 10.52
CA LYS A 55 0.11 10.39 9.25
C LYS A 55 0.02 9.11 8.43
N MET A 56 0.14 7.95 9.08
CA MET A 56 -0.01 6.67 8.39
C MET A 56 -1.39 6.52 7.78
N ARG A 57 -2.43 7.03 8.47
CA ARG A 57 -3.80 6.99 7.97
C ARG A 57 -3.99 7.88 6.76
N ASP A 58 -3.39 9.07 6.75
CA ASP A 58 -3.42 9.96 5.60
C ASP A 58 -2.79 9.26 4.38
N THR A 59 -1.64 8.59 4.54
CA THR A 59 -1.03 7.77 3.47
C THR A 59 -1.94 6.63 3.02
N VAL A 60 -2.63 5.95 3.94
CA VAL A 60 -3.59 4.89 3.59
C VAL A 60 -4.78 5.45 2.81
N ILE A 61 -5.30 6.63 3.18
CA ILE A 61 -6.39 7.29 2.45
C ILE A 61 -5.97 7.60 1.02
N GLU A 62 -4.75 8.10 0.82
CA GLU A 62 -4.18 8.33 -0.51
C GLU A 62 -3.95 7.04 -1.31
N LEU A 63 -3.73 5.91 -0.62
CA LEU A 63 -3.55 4.60 -1.24
C LEU A 63 -4.87 4.00 -1.75
N ILE A 64 -6.00 4.21 -1.06
CA ILE A 64 -7.29 3.56 -1.35
C ILE A 64 -7.66 3.62 -2.85
N PRO A 65 -7.64 4.79 -3.51
CA PRO A 65 -7.95 4.89 -4.95
C PRO A 65 -7.09 3.96 -5.81
N ARG A 66 -5.79 3.90 -5.54
CA ARG A 66 -4.78 3.19 -6.34
C ARG A 66 -4.94 1.67 -6.29
N ILE A 67 -5.51 1.15 -5.20
CA ILE A 67 -5.73 -0.30 -4.99
C ILE A 67 -7.20 -0.70 -5.19
N SER A 68 -8.06 0.26 -5.50
CA SER A 68 -9.49 0.04 -5.74
C SER A 68 -9.78 -0.04 -7.23
N TYR A 69 -10.84 -0.75 -7.59
CA TYR A 69 -11.39 -0.76 -8.94
C TYR A 69 -12.55 0.23 -9.00
N ALA A 70 -12.47 1.20 -9.89
CA ALA A 70 -13.58 2.07 -10.18
C ALA A 70 -14.61 1.32 -11.03
N HIS A 71 -15.90 1.57 -10.78
CA HIS A 71 -16.93 1.08 -11.70
C HIS A 71 -16.75 1.78 -13.05
N PRO A 72 -16.83 1.07 -14.20
CA PRO A 72 -16.60 1.68 -15.52
C PRO A 72 -17.50 2.88 -15.81
N ASP A 73 -18.75 2.84 -15.34
CA ASP A 73 -19.72 3.92 -15.51
C ASP A 73 -19.63 5.02 -14.41
N SER A 74 -18.64 4.95 -13.52
CA SER A 74 -18.47 5.96 -12.47
C SER A 74 -17.66 7.15 -12.99
N SER A 75 -18.08 8.36 -12.61
CA SER A 75 -17.37 9.60 -12.93
C SER A 75 -16.24 9.91 -11.95
N VAL A 76 -15.58 8.89 -11.39
CA VAL A 76 -14.53 9.11 -10.38
C VAL A 76 -13.28 9.70 -11.04
N GLY A 77 -12.79 10.82 -10.49
CA GLY A 77 -11.68 11.59 -11.06
C GLY A 77 -10.29 11.10 -10.62
N PHE A 78 -10.17 9.90 -10.06
CA PHE A 78 -8.90 9.34 -9.58
C PHE A 78 -8.44 8.18 -10.47
N GLN A 79 -7.11 7.94 -10.50
CA GLN A 79 -6.55 6.77 -11.15
C GLN A 79 -6.77 5.53 -10.27
N ASP A 80 -7.48 4.56 -10.82
CA ASP A 80 -7.78 3.31 -10.15
C ASP A 80 -6.69 2.25 -10.41
N ALA A 81 -6.88 1.05 -9.85
CA ALA A 81 -5.93 -0.05 -10.01
C ALA A 81 -5.70 -0.45 -11.49
N VAL A 82 -6.74 -0.40 -12.34
CA VAL A 82 -6.62 -0.73 -13.76
C VAL A 82 -5.78 0.32 -14.48
N ASN A 83 -6.02 1.60 -14.19
CA ASN A 83 -5.24 2.68 -14.79
C ASN A 83 -3.75 2.53 -14.48
N ILE A 84 -3.41 2.26 -13.22
CA ILE A 84 -2.02 2.07 -12.79
C ILE A 84 -1.40 0.87 -13.48
N ALA A 85 -2.11 -0.27 -13.54
CA ALA A 85 -1.63 -1.47 -14.22
C ALA A 85 -1.27 -1.19 -15.68
N LEU A 86 -2.14 -0.51 -16.42
CA LEU A 86 -1.95 -0.22 -17.84
C LEU A 86 -0.76 0.73 -18.08
N ILE A 87 -0.60 1.74 -17.22
CA ILE A 87 0.53 2.67 -17.27
C ILE A 87 1.85 1.91 -17.07
N GLU A 88 1.96 1.09 -16.02
CA GLU A 88 3.19 0.38 -15.70
C GLU A 88 3.53 -0.72 -16.72
N LEU A 89 2.51 -1.43 -17.24
CA LEU A 89 2.69 -2.37 -18.34
C LEU A 89 3.22 -1.68 -19.61
N THR A 90 2.65 -0.52 -19.96
CA THR A 90 3.09 0.24 -21.14
C THR A 90 4.54 0.70 -20.99
N LYS A 91 4.93 1.20 -19.81
CA LYS A 91 6.33 1.56 -19.51
C LYS A 91 7.26 0.37 -19.69
N ARG A 92 6.89 -0.79 -19.15
CA ARG A 92 7.68 -2.03 -19.23
C ARG A 92 7.86 -2.52 -20.67
N VAL A 93 6.83 -2.42 -21.51
CA VAL A 93 6.94 -2.81 -22.93
C VAL A 93 7.90 -1.87 -23.66
N ARG A 94 7.82 -0.56 -23.43
CA ARG A 94 8.71 0.43 -24.06
C ARG A 94 10.16 0.25 -23.65
N SER A 95 10.43 0.05 -22.35
CA SER A 95 11.80 -0.18 -21.86
C SER A 95 12.44 -1.44 -22.47
N ASN A 96 11.63 -2.43 -22.86
CA ASN A 96 12.12 -3.64 -23.52
C ASN A 96 12.37 -3.43 -25.02
N GLN A 97 11.73 -2.44 -25.65
CA GLN A 97 11.94 -2.11 -27.06
C GLN A 97 13.15 -1.19 -27.26
N ASP A 98 13.41 -0.29 -26.32
CA ASP A 98 14.57 0.63 -26.38
C ASP A 98 15.91 -0.05 -26.03
N GLY A 99 15.86 -1.28 -25.53
CA GLY A 99 17.03 -2.12 -25.23
C GLY A 99 17.43 -3.09 -26.34
N LEU A 100 16.82 -2.98 -27.53
CA LEU A 100 17.14 -3.76 -28.74
C LEU A 100 17.82 -2.90 -29.80
#